data_AF-A0A662VW94-F1
#
_entry.id   AF-A0A662VW94-F1
#
_cell.length_a   1.000
_cell.length_b   1.000
_cell.length_c   1.000
_cell.angle_alpha   90.00
_cell.angle_beta   90.00
_cell.angle_gamma   90.00
#
_symmetry.space_group_name_H-M   'P 1'
#
loop_
_entity.id
_entity.type
_entity.pdbx_description
1 polymer ?
#
loop_
_entity_poly.entity_id
_entity_poly.type
_entity_poly.pdbx_seq_one_letter_code
_entity_poly.pdbx_strand_id
1 'polypeptide(L)'
;MADRNVDKGEVFYLFSSTQRPNYRQDNYNVLGYPAKFILHFRYDIRWVSKKIIDMVKNGEHLEFKDRDAVIILVDVKKSDNLTKPVFYPLRKAKISRIELVGKMLHVYLELSEEWVDYRDNDGLKNYHTL
;
A
#
# COMPACT_ATOMS: atom_id res chain seq x y z
N MET A 1 5.50 0.76 30.59
CA MET A 1 6.23 0.54 29.32
C MET A 1 5.50 -0.59 28.62
N ALA A 2 4.64 -0.25 27.66
CA ALA A 2 3.81 -1.25 26.98
C ALA A 2 4.63 -1.86 25.85
N ASP A 3 4.82 -3.18 25.95
CA ASP A 3 5.43 -4.04 24.96
C ASP A 3 4.58 -4.00 23.68
N ARG A 4 4.97 -3.16 22.71
CA ARG A 4 4.30 -3.04 21.40
C ARG A 4 5.15 -3.76 20.37
N ASN A 5 5.22 -5.09 20.49
CA ASN A 5 5.57 -5.93 19.36
C ASN A 5 4.49 -5.75 18.29
N VAL A 6 4.74 -4.86 17.35
CA VAL A 6 4.01 -4.86 16.09
C VAL A 6 4.55 -6.07 15.33
N ASP A 7 3.75 -7.13 15.22
CA ASP A 7 4.17 -8.43 14.72
C ASP A 7 5.02 -8.32 13.44
N LYS A 8 6.19 -8.97 13.44
CA LYS A 8 7.11 -9.12 12.29
C LYS A 8 6.50 -9.90 11.10
N GLY A 9 5.16 -10.03 11.04
CA GLY A 9 4.39 -10.61 9.94
C GLY A 9 3.27 -9.71 9.41
N GLU A 10 3.13 -8.46 9.88
CA GLU A 10 2.09 -7.53 9.39
C GLU A 10 2.48 -6.98 8.01
N VAL A 11 1.76 -7.41 6.96
CA VAL A 11 1.94 -6.95 5.57
C VAL A 11 1.17 -5.65 5.34
N PHE A 12 1.81 -4.65 4.74
CA PHE A 12 1.19 -3.36 4.45
C PHE A 12 0.52 -3.34 3.08
N TYR A 13 -0.77 -3.04 3.03
CA TYR A 13 -1.50 -2.89 1.77
C TYR A 13 -1.51 -1.43 1.31
N LEU A 14 -0.86 -1.18 0.17
CA LEU A 14 -0.72 0.14 -0.42
C LEU A 14 -1.68 0.29 -1.60
N PHE A 15 -2.84 0.90 -1.34
CA PHE A 15 -3.89 1.06 -2.35
C PHE A 15 -3.58 2.21 -3.30
N SER A 16 -3.77 2.00 -4.61
CA SER A 16 -3.62 3.02 -5.64
C SER A 16 -4.78 2.98 -6.63
N SER A 17 -5.56 4.06 -6.70
CA SER A 17 -6.81 4.10 -7.48
C SER A 17 -6.60 4.49 -8.93
N THR A 18 -7.27 3.82 -9.87
CA THR A 18 -7.28 4.19 -11.30
C THR A 18 -8.03 5.49 -11.62
N GLN A 19 -8.87 5.96 -10.69
CA GLN A 19 -9.76 7.09 -10.91
C GLN A 19 -9.13 8.46 -10.67
N ARG A 20 -8.02 8.56 -9.93
CA ARG A 20 -7.33 9.84 -9.70
C ARG A 20 -6.09 9.95 -10.58
N PRO A 21 -5.86 11.09 -11.27
CA PRO A 21 -4.71 11.26 -12.16
C PRO A 21 -3.36 10.93 -11.51
N ASN A 22 -3.13 11.41 -10.28
CA ASN A 22 -1.87 11.17 -9.56
C ASN A 22 -1.61 9.68 -9.32
N TYR A 23 -2.64 8.94 -8.91
CA TYR A 23 -2.54 7.49 -8.66
C TYR A 23 -2.47 6.66 -9.95
N ARG A 24 -2.96 7.20 -11.08
CA ARG A 24 -2.80 6.55 -12.38
C ARG A 24 -1.34 6.52 -12.82
N GLN A 25 -0.60 7.61 -12.63
CA GLN A 25 0.84 7.62 -12.89
C GLN A 25 1.56 6.66 -11.96
N ASP A 26 1.19 6.62 -10.68
CA ASP A 26 1.74 5.67 -9.72
C ASP A 26 1.51 4.21 -10.18
N ASN A 27 0.32 3.88 -10.70
CA ASN A 27 0.04 2.56 -11.26
C ASN A 27 0.95 2.21 -12.46
N TYR A 28 1.15 3.13 -13.39
CA TYR A 28 2.08 2.91 -14.51
C TYR A 28 3.52 2.74 -14.01
N ASN A 29 3.92 3.51 -13.00
CA ASN A 29 5.25 3.43 -12.40
C ASN A 29 5.48 2.05 -11.74
N VAL A 30 4.49 1.51 -11.03
CA VAL A 30 4.54 0.17 -10.42
C VAL A 30 4.77 -0.92 -11.46
N LEU A 31 4.10 -0.79 -12.61
CA LEU A 31 4.19 -1.76 -13.70
C LEU A 31 5.46 -1.59 -14.55
N GLY A 32 5.93 -0.35 -14.72
CA GLY A 32 6.98 -0.01 -15.67
C GLY A 32 8.39 0.06 -15.10
N TYR A 33 8.55 0.40 -13.81
CA TYR A 33 9.89 0.52 -13.22
C TYR A 33 10.50 -0.84 -12.85
N PRO A 34 11.83 -0.98 -12.93
CA PRO A 34 12.51 -2.21 -12.54
C PRO A 34 12.41 -2.45 -11.03
N ALA A 35 12.75 -3.66 -10.59
CA ALA A 35 12.93 -3.94 -9.16
C ALA A 35 14.03 -3.04 -8.58
N LYS A 36 14.00 -2.87 -7.25
CA LYS A 36 14.87 -1.99 -6.46
C LYS A 36 14.64 -0.49 -6.72
N PHE A 37 13.74 -0.13 -7.63
CA PHE A 37 13.34 1.26 -7.81
C PHE A 37 12.50 1.75 -6.63
N ILE A 38 12.75 2.98 -6.19
CA ILE A 38 11.99 3.60 -5.10
C ILE A 38 10.80 4.37 -5.66
N LEU A 39 9.59 3.93 -5.34
CA LEU A 39 8.37 4.69 -5.59
C LEU A 39 8.00 5.56 -4.40
N HIS A 40 7.21 6.60 -4.68
CA HIS A 40 6.71 7.54 -3.70
C HIS A 40 5.20 7.66 -3.78
N PHE A 41 4.50 7.05 -2.82
CA PHE A 41 3.05 7.17 -2.67
C PHE A 41 2.69 8.26 -1.66
N ARG A 42 1.57 8.95 -1.93
CA ARG A 42 1.09 10.08 -1.13
C ARG A 42 -0.38 9.85 -0.78
N TYR A 43 -0.67 9.73 0.51
CA TYR A 43 -2.02 9.50 1.02
C TYR A 43 -2.51 10.70 1.80
N ASP A 44 -3.72 11.19 1.53
CA ASP A 44 -4.39 12.11 2.44
C ASP A 44 -4.71 11.34 3.73
N ILE A 45 -4.35 11.92 4.88
CA ILE A 45 -4.48 11.27 6.20
C ILE A 45 -5.89 10.77 6.51
N ARG A 46 -6.94 11.32 5.89
CA ARG A 46 -8.32 10.85 6.07
C ARG A 46 -8.54 9.42 5.57
N TRP A 47 -7.66 8.92 4.69
CA TRP A 47 -7.72 7.57 4.14
C TRP A 47 -6.70 6.62 4.78
N VAL A 48 -5.91 7.10 5.75
CA VAL A 48 -4.91 6.32 6.47
C VAL A 48 -5.49 5.89 7.81
N SER A 49 -5.19 4.66 8.24
CA SER A 49 -5.63 4.19 9.54
C SER A 49 -5.06 5.05 10.68
N LYS A 50 -5.88 5.31 11.70
CA LYS A 50 -5.48 6.11 12.86
C LYS A 50 -4.22 5.54 13.55
N LYS A 51 -4.10 4.21 13.62
CA LYS A 51 -2.91 3.50 14.16
C LYS A 51 -1.62 3.99 13.48
N ILE A 52 -1.57 3.99 12.14
CA ILE A 52 -0.39 4.41 11.39
C ILE A 52 -0.09 5.90 11.64
N ILE A 53 -1.13 6.74 11.63
CA ILE A 53 -0.98 8.18 11.86
C ILE A 53 -0.38 8.44 13.25
N ASP A 54 -0.92 7.79 14.28
CA ASP A 54 -0.48 7.97 15.67
C ASP A 54 0.97 7.48 15.85
N MET A 55 1.33 6.34 15.26
CA MET A 55 2.73 5.84 15.25
C MET A 55 3.69 6.87 14.64
N VAL A 56 3.38 7.39 13.45
CA VAL A 56 4.25 8.36 12.78
C VAL A 56 4.36 9.66 13.58
N LYS A 57 3.25 10.15 14.17
CA LYS A 57 3.26 11.33 15.03
C LYS A 57 4.06 11.16 16.32
N ASN A 58 4.09 9.95 16.87
CA ASN A 58 4.89 9.61 18.05
C ASN A 58 6.37 9.39 17.74
N GLY A 59 6.80 9.59 16.49
CA GLY A 59 8.18 9.39 16.07
C GLY A 59 8.54 7.94 15.76
N GLU A 60 7.58 7.02 15.75
CA GLU A 60 7.77 5.58 15.48
C GLU A 60 7.92 5.28 13.96
N HIS A 61 8.37 6.25 13.17
CA HIS A 61 8.50 6.14 11.71
C HIS A 61 9.55 5.11 11.26
N LEU A 62 10.57 4.85 12.09
CA LEU A 62 11.59 3.83 11.84
C LEU A 62 11.03 2.41 11.94
N GLU A 63 9.94 2.20 12.68
CA GLU A 63 9.29 0.89 12.81
C GLU A 63 8.76 0.36 11.48
N PHE A 64 8.52 1.24 10.51
CA PHE A 64 8.01 0.86 9.19
C PHE A 64 9.11 0.45 8.22
N LYS A 65 10.38 0.76 8.52
CA LYS A 65 11.49 0.47 7.62
C LYS A 65 11.64 -1.04 7.42
N ASP A 66 11.92 -1.44 6.19
CA ASP A 66 12.15 -2.83 5.74
C ASP A 66 10.93 -3.76 5.87
N ARG A 67 9.75 -3.22 6.21
CA ARG A 67 8.51 -3.99 6.27
C ARG A 67 7.98 -4.32 4.90
N ASP A 68 7.44 -5.54 4.79
CA ASP A 68 6.83 -6.03 3.58
C ASP A 68 5.51 -5.30 3.28
N ALA A 69 5.35 -4.95 2.01
CA ALA A 69 4.18 -4.29 1.48
C ALA A 69 3.72 -4.96 0.18
N VAL A 70 2.42 -4.86 -0.07
CA VAL A 70 1.78 -5.28 -1.32
C VAL A 70 1.06 -4.09 -1.90
N ILE A 71 1.39 -3.76 -3.15
CA ILE A 71 0.74 -2.69 -3.89
C ILE A 71 -0.55 -3.22 -4.49
N ILE A 72 -1.67 -2.60 -4.15
CA ILE A 72 -3.01 -2.98 -4.64
C ILE A 72 -3.52 -1.88 -5.56
N LEU A 73 -3.73 -2.22 -6.83
CA LEU A 73 -4.46 -1.36 -7.75
C LEU A 73 -5.95 -1.50 -7.47
N VAL A 74 -6.62 -0.37 -7.26
CA VAL A 74 -8.07 -0.30 -7.06
C VAL A 74 -8.71 0.24 -8.32
N ASP A 75 -9.45 -0.63 -9.01
CA ASP A 75 -10.30 -0.22 -10.11
C ASP A 75 -11.75 -0.10 -9.63
N VAL A 76 -12.50 0.82 -10.22
CA VAL A 76 -13.87 1.06 -9.83
C VAL A 76 -14.72 0.92 -11.08
N LYS A 77 -15.33 -0.25 -11.23
CA LYS A 77 -16.21 -0.55 -12.34
C LYS A 77 -17.59 0.06 -12.05
N LYS A 78 -18.04 0.94 -12.94
CA LYS A 78 -19.45 1.35 -12.97
C LYS A 78 -20.24 0.21 -13.62
N SER A 79 -21.11 -0.45 -12.87
CA SER A 79 -22.22 -1.21 -13.44
C SER A 79 -23.53 -0.49 -13.15
N ASP A 80 -24.56 -0.77 -13.94
CA ASP A 80 -25.79 0.03 -14.07
C ASP A 80 -26.54 0.34 -12.76
N ASN A 81 -26.24 -0.36 -11.65
CA ASN A 81 -26.90 -0.13 -10.36
C ASN A 81 -25.98 -0.11 -9.12
N LEU A 82 -24.67 -0.35 -9.23
CA LEU A 82 -23.74 -0.35 -8.08
C LEU A 82 -22.31 -0.04 -8.53
N THR A 83 -21.63 0.83 -7.80
CA THR A 83 -20.20 1.08 -7.97
C THR A 83 -19.45 0.13 -7.04
N LYS A 84 -18.83 -0.93 -7.57
CA LYS A 84 -18.05 -1.89 -6.77
C LYS A 84 -16.56 -1.72 -7.04
N PRO A 85 -15.73 -1.49 -6.00
CA PRO A 85 -14.29 -1.52 -6.17
C PRO A 85 -13.82 -2.96 -6.43
N VAL A 86 -12.86 -3.10 -7.32
CA VAL A 86 -12.13 -4.34 -7.60
C VAL A 86 -10.68 -4.11 -7.24
N PHE A 87 -10.12 -5.03 -6.46
CA PHE A 87 -8.76 -4.95 -5.93
C PHE A 87 -7.85 -5.91 -6.69
N TYR A 88 -6.74 -5.39 -7.19
CA TYR A 88 -5.73 -6.13 -7.95
C TYR A 88 -4.37 -6.00 -7.24
N PRO A 89 -3.99 -6.95 -6.36
CA PRO A 89 -2.64 -6.99 -5.79
C PRO A 89 -1.59 -7.17 -6.90
N LEU A 90 -0.78 -6.17 -7.21
CA LEU A 90 0.11 -6.24 -8.38
C LEU A 90 1.50 -6.76 -8.03
N ARG A 91 2.15 -6.11 -7.06
CA ARG A 91 3.58 -6.23 -6.87
C ARG A 91 3.95 -6.08 -5.40
N LYS A 92 4.93 -6.86 -4.95
CA LYS A 92 5.47 -6.73 -3.61
C LYS A 92 6.50 -5.60 -3.54
N ALA A 93 6.66 -5.02 -2.36
CA ALA A 93 7.60 -3.95 -2.10
C ALA A 93 8.06 -4.00 -0.63
N LYS A 94 9.09 -3.22 -0.31
CA LYS A 94 9.49 -2.94 1.07
C LYS A 94 9.40 -1.46 1.37
N ILE A 95 8.88 -1.12 2.54
CA ILE A 95 8.80 0.28 2.96
C ILE A 95 10.20 0.75 3.33
N SER A 96 10.70 1.78 2.65
CA SER A 96 12.00 2.38 2.96
C SER A 96 11.87 3.53 3.97
N ARG A 97 10.80 4.33 3.83
CA ARG A 97 10.55 5.49 4.70
C ARG A 97 9.07 5.85 4.72
N ILE A 98 8.58 6.30 5.87
CA ILE A 98 7.28 6.98 5.99
C ILE A 98 7.47 8.31 6.70
N GLU A 99 6.78 9.35 6.24
CA GLU A 99 6.79 10.67 6.88
C GLU A 99 5.44 11.36 6.73
N LEU A 100 5.10 12.21 7.70
CA LEU A 100 3.91 13.05 7.64
C LEU A 100 4.29 14.47 7.24
N VAL A 101 3.74 14.96 6.12
CA VAL A 101 3.94 16.32 5.62
C VAL A 101 2.58 17.01 5.52
N GLY A 102 2.28 17.87 6.49
CA GLY A 102 0.97 18.53 6.59
C GLY A 102 -0.17 17.52 6.76
N LYS A 103 -1.06 17.43 5.78
CA LYS A 103 -2.20 16.48 5.74
C LYS A 103 -1.94 15.26 4.87
N MET A 104 -0.69 15.03 4.47
CA MET A 104 -0.32 13.91 3.60
C MET A 104 0.66 12.98 4.32
N LEU A 105 0.39 11.68 4.26
CA LEU A 105 1.35 10.63 4.56
C LEU A 105 2.13 10.30 3.29
N HIS A 106 3.43 10.47 3.35
CA HIS A 106 4.36 10.09 2.30
C HIS A 106 4.93 8.71 2.62
N VAL A 107 4.83 7.79 1.67
CA VAL A 107 5.33 6.42 1.80
C VAL A 107 6.31 6.19 0.65
N TYR A 108 7.57 5.93 1.00
CA TYR A 108 8.61 5.55 0.06
C TYR A 108 8.79 4.04 0.13
N LEU A 109 8.79 3.39 -1.02
CA LEU A 109 8.82 1.93 -1.10
C LEU A 109 9.77 1.46 -2.20
N GLU A 110 10.56 0.45 -1.91
CA GLU A 110 11.43 -0.21 -2.85
C GLU A 110 10.70 -1.39 -3.50
N LEU A 111 10.62 -1.42 -4.82
CA LEU A 111 9.94 -2.47 -5.56
C LEU A 111 10.68 -3.81 -5.47
N SER A 112 9.97 -4.88 -5.15
CA SER A 112 10.53 -6.23 -5.20
C SER A 112 10.64 -6.75 -6.65
N GLU A 113 11.47 -7.76 -6.82
CA GLU A 113 11.50 -8.62 -8.01
C GLU A 113 10.24 -9.52 -8.07
N GLU A 114 9.60 -9.75 -6.93
CA GLU A 114 8.41 -10.60 -6.82
C GLU A 114 7.12 -9.88 -7.21
N TRP A 115 6.39 -10.50 -8.14
CA TRP A 115 5.02 -10.18 -8.48
C TRP A 115 4.05 -11.01 -7.65
N VAL A 116 2.81 -10.54 -7.51
CA VAL A 116 1.77 -11.38 -6.91
C VAL A 116 1.38 -12.45 -7.94
N ASP A 117 1.45 -13.72 -7.54
CA ASP A 117 1.03 -14.82 -8.39
C ASP A 117 -0.49 -15.03 -8.27
N TYR A 118 -1.18 -14.97 -9.40
CA TYR A 118 -2.63 -15.20 -9.51
C TYR A 118 -2.98 -16.60 -9.98
N ARG A 119 -1.98 -17.45 -10.28
CA ARG A 119 -2.18 -18.80 -10.81
C ARG A 119 -2.60 -19.79 -9.72
N ASP A 120 -2.24 -19.53 -8.47
CA ASP A 120 -2.71 -20.26 -7.29
C ASP A 120 -4.00 -19.62 -6.75
N ASN A 121 -5.14 -20.07 -7.27
CA ASN A 121 -6.49 -19.59 -6.93
C ASN A 121 -6.93 -19.83 -5.47
N ASP A 122 -6.09 -20.41 -4.61
CA ASP A 122 -6.39 -20.56 -3.18
C ASP A 122 -6.02 -19.31 -2.36
N GLY A 123 -5.12 -18.45 -2.84
CA GLY A 123 -4.72 -17.23 -2.15
C GLY A 123 -5.84 -16.19 -2.04
N LEU A 124 -6.77 -16.17 -3.01
CA LEU A 124 -7.88 -15.21 -3.06
C LEU A 124 -8.96 -15.44 -2.01
N LYS A 125 -9.03 -16.64 -1.41
CA LYS A 125 -10.03 -16.97 -0.37
C LYS A 125 -9.69 -16.41 1.02
N ASN A 126 -8.44 -15.99 1.25
CA ASN A 126 -7.97 -15.47 2.54
C ASN A 126 -7.89 -13.94 2.59
N TYR A 127 -8.25 -13.22 1.52
CA TYR A 127 -8.36 -11.77 1.57
C TYR A 127 -9.73 -11.38 2.12
N HIS A 128 -9.86 -11.39 3.44
CA HIS A 128 -10.97 -10.72 4.10
C HIS A 128 -10.86 -9.21 3.84
N THR A 129 -11.82 -8.70 3.08
CA THR A 129 -12.08 -7.28 2.88
C THR A 129 -12.38 -6.63 4.24
N LEU A 130 -11.64 -5.57 4.59
CA LEU A 130 -12.07 -4.60 5.60
C LEU A 130 -13.07 -3.62 4.98
#